data_AF-A0A844GRC8-F1
#
_entry.id   AF-A0A844GRC8-F1
#
_cell.length_a   1.000
_cell.length_b   1.000
_cell.length_c   1.000
_cell.angle_alpha   90.00
_cell.angle_beta   90.00
_cell.angle_gamma   90.00
#
_symmetry.space_group_name_H-M   'P 1'
#
loop_
_entity.id
_entity.type
_entity.pdbx_description
1 polymer ?
#
loop_
_entity_poly.entity_id
_entity_poly.type
_entity_poly.pdbx_seq_one_letter_code
_entity_poly.pdbx_strand_id
1 'polypeptide(L)'
;MNESLSQIQESIILMKYYSFDLSGYQFRELIVKWTKIYPHNWLPLAVTEAIYQGRLKAISVEQILNVWQKKGKIQHSFNYEFVRLVKPDFSEEELNKYLEITGSFLSDLLSQENISRDYNCNDHDNNYIDANLTVNDFNPVEDFSHCFQKLRGFITNK
;
A
#
# COMPACT_ATOMS: atom_id res chain seq x y z
N MET A 1 8.22 9.49 -17.38
CA MET A 1 7.27 9.40 -16.24
C MET A 1 7.88 8.46 -15.22
N ASN A 2 7.90 8.87 -13.95
CA ASN A 2 8.37 8.04 -12.84
C ASN A 2 7.48 6.80 -12.69
N GLU A 3 8.05 5.62 -12.86
CA GLU A 3 7.35 4.32 -12.84
C GLU A 3 6.49 4.15 -11.58
N SER A 4 7.00 4.63 -10.44
CA SER A 4 6.29 4.65 -9.16
C SER A 4 4.99 5.47 -9.18
N LEU A 5 4.95 6.62 -9.86
CA LEU A 5 3.74 7.44 -9.94
C LEU A 5 2.67 6.74 -10.76
N SER A 6 3.08 6.13 -11.87
CA SER A 6 2.18 5.35 -12.73
C SER A 6 1.52 4.21 -11.94
N GLN A 7 2.27 3.50 -11.09
CA GLN A 7 1.76 2.40 -10.27
C GLN A 7 0.76 2.88 -9.21
N ILE A 8 1.05 4.01 -8.57
CA ILE A 8 0.15 4.62 -7.59
C ILE A 8 -1.14 5.11 -8.27
N GLN A 9 -1.02 5.77 -9.43
CA GLN A 9 -2.16 6.21 -10.23
C GLN A 9 -3.05 5.04 -10.63
N GLU A 10 -2.46 3.97 -11.18
CA GLU A 10 -3.18 2.76 -11.57
C GLU A 10 -3.99 2.19 -10.41
N SER A 11 -3.40 2.12 -9.21
CA SER A 11 -4.08 1.64 -8.00
C SER A 11 -5.31 2.49 -7.66
N ILE A 12 -5.19 3.81 -7.69
CA ILE A 12 -6.30 4.74 -7.42
C ILE A 12 -7.41 4.58 -8.46
N ILE A 13 -7.03 4.53 -9.73
CA ILE A 13 -7.98 4.40 -10.85
C ILE A 13 -8.77 3.10 -10.69
N LEU A 14 -8.09 1.96 -10.47
CA LEU A 14 -8.73 0.66 -10.29
C LEU A 14 -9.69 0.66 -9.11
N MET A 15 -9.23 1.10 -7.93
CA MET A 15 -10.09 1.10 -6.74
C MET A 15 -11.32 2.00 -6.92
N LYS A 16 -11.18 3.12 -7.63
CA LYS A 16 -12.30 4.03 -7.88
C LYS A 16 -13.27 3.49 -8.91
N TYR A 17 -12.78 2.96 -10.03
CA TYR A 17 -13.59 2.37 -11.09
C TYR A 17 -14.46 1.23 -10.55
N TYR A 18 -13.87 0.36 -9.73
CA TYR A 18 -14.59 -0.73 -9.07
C TYR A 18 -15.32 -0.33 -7.79
N SER A 19 -15.41 0.97 -7.48
CA SER A 19 -16.15 1.49 -6.32
C SER A 19 -15.79 0.80 -5.00
N PHE A 20 -14.50 0.70 -4.70
CA PHE A 20 -14.03 0.08 -3.47
C PHE A 20 -14.64 0.74 -2.23
N ASP A 21 -15.06 -0.09 -1.29
CA ASP A 21 -15.39 0.34 0.07
C ASP A 21 -14.10 0.72 0.80
N LEU A 22 -13.94 2.03 1.04
CA LEU A 22 -12.77 2.60 1.71
C LEU A 22 -12.84 2.52 3.23
N SER A 23 -13.91 1.93 3.79
CA SER A 23 -14.08 1.77 5.24
C SER A 23 -13.98 3.08 6.04
N GLY A 24 -14.47 4.18 5.45
CA GLY A 24 -14.46 5.52 6.03
C GLY A 24 -13.20 6.35 5.76
N TYR A 25 -12.18 5.78 5.13
CA TYR A 25 -10.97 6.50 4.72
C TYR A 25 -11.13 7.16 3.35
N GLN A 26 -10.31 8.16 3.07
CA GLN A 26 -10.12 8.72 1.74
C GLN A 26 -9.02 7.96 0.99
N PHE A 27 -9.11 7.92 -0.35
CA PHE A 27 -8.05 7.35 -1.20
C PHE A 27 -6.67 7.93 -0.86
N ARG A 28 -6.60 9.25 -0.62
CA ARG A 28 -5.38 9.95 -0.23
C ARG A 28 -4.71 9.32 0.98
N GLU A 29 -5.47 9.07 2.03
CA GLU A 29 -4.96 8.54 3.30
C GLU A 29 -4.44 7.11 3.14
N LEU A 30 -5.19 6.27 2.42
CA LEU A 30 -4.83 4.88 2.14
C LEU A 30 -3.54 4.80 1.32
N ILE A 31 -3.45 5.58 0.25
CA ILE A 31 -2.27 5.60 -0.61
C ILE A 31 -1.05 6.11 0.14
N VAL A 32 -1.14 7.24 0.87
CA VAL A 32 -0.05 7.75 1.71
C VAL A 32 0.41 6.69 2.71
N LYS A 33 -0.52 5.97 3.33
CA LYS A 33 -0.20 4.91 4.29
C LYS A 33 0.53 3.76 3.60
N TRP A 34 0.01 3.25 2.48
CA TRP A 34 0.58 2.09 1.81
C TRP A 34 1.93 2.39 1.17
N THR A 35 2.13 3.56 0.56
CA THR A 35 3.42 3.91 -0.07
C THR A 35 4.55 4.08 0.94
N LYS A 36 4.24 4.40 2.20
CA LYS A 36 5.23 4.47 3.29
C LYS A 36 5.70 3.09 3.77
N ILE A 37 4.93 2.04 3.53
CA ILE A 37 5.14 0.71 4.14
C ILE A 37 5.52 -0.33 3.07
N TYR A 38 4.93 -0.24 1.88
CA TYR A 38 5.06 -1.24 0.83
C TYR A 38 5.69 -0.65 -0.44
N PRO A 39 6.43 -1.45 -1.22
CA PRO A 39 6.93 -1.03 -2.52
C PRO A 39 5.79 -0.56 -3.44
N HIS A 40 6.00 0.55 -4.16
CA HIS A 40 4.96 1.16 -5.00
C HIS A 40 4.41 0.21 -6.07
N ASN A 41 5.25 -0.68 -6.59
CA ASN A 41 4.88 -1.67 -7.61
C ASN A 41 3.97 -2.79 -7.07
N TRP A 42 3.81 -2.91 -5.75
CA TRP A 42 2.92 -3.91 -5.15
C TRP A 42 1.48 -3.44 -5.10
N LEU A 43 1.24 -2.12 -5.00
CA LEU A 43 -0.10 -1.56 -4.84
C LEU A 43 -1.05 -1.97 -5.97
N PRO A 44 -0.73 -1.77 -7.27
CA PRO A 44 -1.69 -2.10 -8.34
C PRO A 44 -1.93 -3.61 -8.43
N LEU A 45 -0.91 -4.43 -8.11
CA LEU A 45 -1.04 -5.89 -8.06
C LEU A 45 -1.94 -6.33 -6.92
N ALA A 46 -1.83 -5.72 -5.74
CA ALA A 46 -2.67 -6.06 -4.59
C ALA A 46 -4.13 -5.64 -4.80
N VAL A 47 -4.36 -4.48 -5.43
CA VAL A 47 -5.71 -4.05 -5.84
C VAL A 47 -6.30 -5.05 -6.84
N THR A 48 -5.53 -5.44 -7.85
CA THR A 48 -5.96 -6.43 -8.86
C THR A 48 -6.26 -7.80 -8.23
N GLU A 49 -5.45 -8.25 -7.29
CA GLU A 49 -5.69 -9.50 -6.55
C GLU A 49 -6.97 -9.40 -5.70
N ALA A 50 -7.25 -8.24 -5.09
CA ALA A 50 -8.49 -8.03 -4.35
C ALA A 50 -9.72 -8.10 -5.28
N ILE A 51 -9.64 -7.51 -6.49
CA ILE A 51 -10.68 -7.60 -7.52
C ILE A 51 -10.85 -9.06 -7.97
N TYR A 52 -9.74 -9.77 -8.22
CA TYR A 52 -9.75 -11.19 -8.60
C TYR A 52 -10.46 -12.07 -7.57
N GLN A 53 -10.24 -11.80 -6.28
CA GLN A 53 -10.90 -12.50 -5.18
C GLN A 53 -12.35 -12.04 -4.93
N GLY A 54 -12.87 -11.08 -5.71
CA GLY A 54 -14.21 -10.51 -5.54
C GLY A 54 -14.36 -9.62 -4.30
N ARG A 55 -13.25 -9.12 -3.74
CA ARG A 55 -13.20 -8.34 -2.50
C ARG A 55 -12.97 -6.87 -2.78
N LEU A 56 -14.04 -6.09 -2.91
CA LEU A 56 -13.99 -4.66 -3.20
C LEU A 56 -13.87 -3.79 -1.94
N LYS A 57 -12.95 -4.13 -1.03
CA LYS A 57 -12.70 -3.38 0.21
C LYS A 57 -11.24 -2.98 0.30
N ALA A 58 -10.96 -1.72 0.68
CA ALA A 58 -9.61 -1.23 0.86
C ALA A 58 -8.83 -2.07 1.90
N ILE A 59 -9.51 -2.51 2.97
CA ILE A 59 -8.88 -3.37 3.98
C ILE A 59 -8.42 -4.72 3.40
N SER A 60 -9.08 -5.23 2.36
CA SER A 60 -8.64 -6.46 1.68
C SER A 60 -7.35 -6.27 0.90
N VAL A 61 -7.16 -5.10 0.27
CA VAL A 61 -5.89 -4.74 -0.38
C VAL A 61 -4.75 -4.71 0.64
N GLU A 62 -4.98 -4.06 1.77
CA GLU A 62 -3.98 -3.96 2.85
C GLU A 62 -3.63 -5.34 3.43
N GLN A 63 -4.61 -6.23 3.59
CA GLN A 63 -4.37 -7.60 4.04
C GLN A 63 -3.49 -8.38 3.05
N ILE A 64 -3.73 -8.23 1.73
CA ILE A 64 -2.90 -8.85 0.69
C ILE A 64 -1.47 -8.31 0.76
N LEU A 65 -1.30 -6.99 0.83
CA LEU A 65 0.02 -6.34 0.96
C LEU A 65 0.78 -6.84 2.20
N ASN A 66 0.10 -6.95 3.35
CA ASN A 66 0.67 -7.49 4.57
C ASN A 66 1.15 -8.94 4.41
N VAL A 67 0.38 -9.79 3.73
CA VAL A 67 0.77 -11.18 3.48
C VAL A 67 2.01 -11.24 2.58
N TRP A 68 2.07 -10.43 1.53
CA TRP A 68 3.25 -10.36 0.65
C TRP A 68 4.48 -9.83 1.36
N GLN A 69 4.31 -8.83 2.23
CA GLN A 69 5.40 -8.25 3.02
C GLN A 69 5.98 -9.29 3.97
N LYS A 70 5.12 -10.02 4.71
CA LYS A 70 5.52 -11.11 5.61
C LYS A 70 6.29 -12.23 4.87
N LYS A 71 5.94 -12.48 3.61
CA LYS A 71 6.61 -13.49 2.77
C LYS A 71 7.83 -12.96 2.03
N GLY A 72 8.06 -11.64 2.05
CA GLY A 72 9.10 -10.96 1.29
C GLY A 72 8.93 -11.02 -0.24
N LYS A 73 7.76 -11.44 -0.74
CA LYS A 73 7.51 -11.60 -2.18
C LYS A 73 6.03 -11.46 -2.52
N ILE A 74 5.77 -10.96 -3.72
CA ILE A 74 4.43 -10.93 -4.32
C ILE A 74 3.98 -12.37 -4.61
N GLN A 75 2.73 -12.68 -4.26
CA GLN A 75 2.05 -13.92 -4.65
C GLN A 75 0.61 -13.60 -5.07
N HIS A 76 0.37 -13.48 -6.38
CA HIS A 76 -0.96 -13.25 -6.94
C HIS A 76 -1.48 -14.51 -7.65
N SER A 77 -2.81 -14.61 -7.75
CA SER A 77 -3.51 -15.76 -8.32
C SER A 77 -4.06 -15.46 -9.72
N PHE A 78 -4.21 -14.19 -10.08
CA PHE A 78 -4.72 -13.78 -11.38
C PHE A 78 -3.73 -14.05 -12.52
N ASN A 79 -4.27 -14.29 -13.73
CA ASN A 79 -3.51 -14.46 -14.96
C ASN A 79 -3.54 -13.19 -15.84
N TYR A 80 -2.80 -13.19 -16.94
CA TYR A 80 -2.71 -12.04 -17.83
C TYR A 80 -4.06 -11.64 -18.47
N GLU A 81 -4.88 -12.61 -18.87
CA GLU A 81 -6.20 -12.34 -19.45
C GLU A 81 -7.10 -11.58 -18.48
N PHE A 82 -7.03 -11.92 -17.19
CA PHE A 82 -7.77 -11.22 -16.16
C PHE A 82 -7.31 -9.76 -16.02
N VAL A 83 -6.01 -9.49 -16.04
CA VAL A 83 -5.49 -8.10 -15.99
C VAL A 83 -6.05 -7.27 -17.13
N ARG A 84 -6.14 -7.85 -18.33
CA ARG A 84 -6.70 -7.17 -19.50
C ARG A 84 -8.19 -6.86 -19.34
N LEU A 85 -8.96 -7.77 -18.73
CA LEU A 85 -10.39 -7.57 -18.45
C LEU A 85 -10.65 -6.57 -17.32
N VAL A 86 -9.74 -6.46 -16.36
CA VAL A 86 -9.88 -5.55 -15.21
C VAL A 86 -9.53 -4.10 -15.54
N LYS A 87 -8.88 -3.86 -16.68
CA LYS A 87 -8.57 -2.50 -17.09
C LYS A 87 -9.85 -1.67 -17.24
N PRO A 88 -9.92 -0.50 -16.59
CA PRO A 88 -11.05 0.41 -16.75
C PRO A 88 -11.23 0.79 -18.22
N ASP A 89 -12.47 0.74 -18.70
CA ASP A 89 -12.86 1.28 -19.99
C ASP A 89 -13.26 2.74 -19.80
N PHE A 90 -12.25 3.60 -19.62
CA PHE A 90 -12.45 5.03 -19.54
C PHE A 90 -12.14 5.67 -20.90
N SER A 91 -12.93 6.67 -21.27
CA SER A 91 -12.49 7.62 -22.28
C SER A 91 -11.25 8.38 -21.79
N GLU A 92 -10.40 8.81 -22.73
CA GLU A 92 -9.22 9.64 -22.42
C GLU A 92 -9.59 10.90 -21.62
N GLU A 93 -10.78 11.46 -21.87
CA GLU A 93 -11.32 12.63 -21.17
C GLU A 93 -11.62 12.34 -19.69
N GLU A 94 -12.20 11.17 -19.40
CA GLU A 94 -12.46 10.73 -18.03
C GLU A 94 -11.17 10.48 -17.27
N LEU A 95 -10.21 9.77 -17.89
CA LEU A 95 -8.89 9.54 -17.32
C LEU A 95 -8.18 10.85 -17.00
N ASN A 96 -8.17 11.82 -17.92
CA ASN A 96 -7.52 13.11 -17.70
C ASN A 96 -8.17 13.89 -16.55
N LYS A 97 -9.50 13.91 -16.45
CA LYS A 97 -10.20 14.51 -15.30
C LYS A 97 -9.83 13.82 -13.98
N TYR A 98 -9.69 12.50 -13.97
CA TYR A 98 -9.25 11.76 -12.78
C TYR A 98 -7.78 12.05 -12.44
N LEU A 99 -6.91 12.12 -13.44
CA LEU A 99 -5.48 12.36 -13.31
C LEU A 99 -5.16 13.79 -12.89
N GLU A 100 -5.96 14.79 -13.29
CA GLU A 100 -5.80 16.18 -12.83
C GLU A 100 -6.11 16.31 -11.33
N ILE A 101 -7.22 15.71 -10.87
CA ILE A 101 -7.64 15.73 -9.46
C ILE A 101 -6.62 14.99 -8.58
N THR A 102 -6.08 13.88 -9.09
CA THR A 102 -5.08 13.08 -8.37
C THR A 102 -3.66 13.62 -8.54
N GLY A 103 -3.36 14.36 -9.60
CA GLY A 103 -2.04 14.93 -9.88
C GLY A 103 -1.59 15.93 -8.81
N SER A 104 -2.51 16.78 -8.35
CA SER A 104 -2.25 17.67 -7.21
C SER A 104 -1.90 16.88 -5.94
N PHE A 105 -2.67 15.83 -5.63
CA PHE A 105 -2.39 14.92 -4.50
C PHE A 105 -1.02 14.24 -4.62
N LEU A 106 -0.71 13.70 -5.79
CA LEU A 106 0.49 12.90 -6.00
C LEU A 106 1.76 13.74 -6.04
N SER A 107 1.66 14.99 -6.52
CA SER A 107 2.72 15.99 -6.41
C SER A 107 3.05 16.27 -4.94
N ASP A 108 2.05 16.41 -4.07
CA ASP A 108 2.26 16.61 -2.63
C ASP A 108 2.95 15.38 -1.99
N LEU A 109 2.52 14.17 -2.36
CA LEU A 109 3.05 12.91 -1.82
C LEU A 109 4.55 12.75 -2.14
N LEU A 110 4.94 13.05 -3.38
CA LEU A 110 6.33 12.95 -3.83
C LEU A 110 7.19 14.12 -3.33
N SER A 111 6.60 15.28 -3.04
CA SER A 111 7.31 16.43 -2.46
C SER A 111 7.67 16.21 -0.99
N GLN A 112 6.93 15.35 -0.28
CA GLN A 112 7.18 14.99 1.12
C GLN A 112 8.28 13.92 1.31
N GLU A 113 8.86 13.36 0.25
CA GLU A 113 10.00 12.43 0.34
C GLU A 113 11.30 13.07 0.87
N ASN A 114 11.31 14.39 1.14
CA ASN A 114 12.48 15.12 1.67
C ASN A 114 12.47 15.39 3.18
N ILE A 115 11.48 14.94 3.95
CA ILE A 115 11.53 15.07 5.42
C ILE A 115 11.18 13.73 6.08
N SER A 116 12.16 13.22 6.84
CA SER A 116 12.18 11.96 7.62
C SER A 116 12.46 10.66 6.86
N ARG A 117 13.66 10.58 6.26
CA ARG A 117 14.44 9.33 6.16
C ARG A 117 15.26 9.07 7.45
N ASP A 118 14.68 9.30 8.62
CA ASP A 118 15.28 8.88 9.89
C ASP A 118 14.49 7.69 10.46
N TYR A 119 14.62 6.54 9.80
CA TYR A 119 14.70 5.29 10.55
C TYR A 119 16.20 5.07 10.81
N ASN A 120 16.75 5.84 11.73
CA ASN A 120 18.13 5.66 12.18
C ASN A 120 18.17 4.44 13.09
N CYS A 121 18.37 3.26 12.50
CA CYS A 121 18.73 2.04 13.22
C CYS A 121 20.22 2.09 13.56
N ASN A 122 20.58 2.92 14.54
CA ASN A 122 21.87 2.87 15.22
C ASN A 122 21.64 3.05 16.72
N ASP A 123 21.33 1.95 17.40
CA ASP A 123 21.75 1.79 18.79
C ASP A 123 22.78 0.66 18.81
N HIS A 124 24.05 1.05 18.83
CA HIS A 124 25.13 0.18 19.22
C HIS A 124 25.27 0.31 20.74
N ASP A 125 25.08 -0.79 21.46
CA ASP A 125 25.95 -1.11 22.59
C ASP A 125 26.00 -2.63 22.86
N ASN A 126 27.07 -3.22 22.30
CA ASN A 126 27.98 -4.20 22.90
C ASN A 126 27.52 -5.62 23.32
N ASN A 127 28.11 -6.59 22.60
CA ASN A 127 28.61 -7.90 23.05
C ASN A 127 27.64 -8.91 23.67
N TYR A 128 27.21 -9.88 22.84
CA TYR A 128 27.32 -11.29 23.20
C TYR A 128 27.44 -12.15 21.93
N ILE A 129 28.60 -12.78 21.73
CA ILE A 129 28.73 -13.94 20.85
C ILE A 129 28.18 -15.12 21.66
N ASP A 130 27.07 -15.70 21.23
CA ASP A 130 26.80 -17.09 21.56
C ASP A 130 26.42 -17.87 20.30
N ALA A 131 27.28 -18.84 20.01
CA ALA A 131 27.07 -19.82 18.97
C ALA A 131 26.02 -20.80 19.51
N ASN A 132 24.73 -20.59 19.22
CA ASN A 132 23.64 -21.60 19.18
C ASN A 132 22.27 -20.90 19.01
N LEU A 133 21.97 -20.33 17.84
CA LEU A 133 20.59 -19.90 17.51
C LEU A 133 19.92 -21.00 16.69
N THR A 134 19.10 -21.80 17.37
CA THR A 134 18.23 -22.80 16.73
C THR A 134 17.12 -22.10 15.93
N VAL A 135 16.61 -22.78 14.91
CA VAL A 135 15.67 -22.29 13.87
C VAL A 135 14.30 -21.81 14.39
N ASN A 136 14.12 -21.63 15.71
CA ASN A 136 12.81 -21.44 16.35
C ASN A 136 12.62 -20.13 17.14
N ASP A 137 13.53 -19.15 17.10
CA ASP A 137 13.37 -17.88 17.84
C ASP A 137 12.93 -16.68 16.97
N PHE A 138 12.06 -16.92 15.98
CA PHE A 138 11.31 -15.83 15.33
C PHE A 138 10.02 -15.57 16.12
N ASN A 139 9.93 -14.41 16.79
CA ASN A 139 8.67 -13.90 17.36
C ASN A 139 8.02 -12.89 16.38
N PRO A 140 7.01 -13.27 15.56
CA PRO A 140 6.66 -12.55 14.35
C PRO A 140 5.32 -11.78 14.36
N VAL A 141 4.65 -11.55 15.49
CA VAL A 141 3.18 -11.31 15.48
C VAL A 141 2.64 -10.09 16.26
N GLU A 142 3.35 -9.46 17.20
CA GLU A 142 2.62 -8.65 18.19
C GLU A 142 2.40 -7.16 17.90
N ASP A 143 3.15 -6.48 17.02
CA ASP A 143 3.18 -5.00 17.08
C ASP A 143 2.53 -4.23 15.91
N PHE A 144 1.71 -4.88 15.08
CA PHE A 144 0.88 -4.14 14.08
C PHE A 144 -0.57 -3.93 14.53
N SER A 145 -0.99 -4.61 15.61
CA SER A 145 -2.28 -4.34 16.27
C SER A 145 -2.33 -2.91 16.83
N HIS A 146 -1.21 -2.42 17.39
CA HIS A 146 -1.11 -1.05 17.91
C HIS A 146 -1.16 0.04 16.82
N CYS A 147 -0.74 -0.29 15.60
CA CYS A 147 -0.81 0.63 14.46
C CYS A 147 -2.25 0.88 13.99
N PHE A 148 -3.14 -0.11 14.15
CA PHE A 148 -4.57 0.03 13.87
C PHE A 148 -5.30 0.93 14.89
N GLN A 149 -4.78 1.10 16.10
CA GLN A 149 -5.44 1.88 17.17
C GLN A 149 -4.98 3.34 17.22
N LYS A 150 -3.73 3.64 16.86
CA LYS A 150 -3.17 5.01 16.93
C LYS A 150 -3.77 6.02 15.93
N LEU A 151 -4.41 5.55 14.86
CA LEU A 151 -5.02 6.41 13.83
C LEU A 151 -6.41 6.96 14.24
N ARG A 152 -7.08 6.37 15.23
CA ARG A 152 -8.34 6.90 15.77
C ARG A 152 -8.15 8.24 16.53
N GLY A 153 -6.94 8.56 16.97
CA GLY A 153 -6.64 9.77 17.75
C GLY A 153 -6.36 11.03 16.92
N PHE A 154 -6.09 10.90 15.62
CA PHE A 154 -5.76 12.06 14.76
C PHE A 154 -6.98 12.72 14.11
N ILE A 155 -8.16 12.09 14.16
CA ILE A 155 -9.38 12.56 13.47
C ILE A 155 -10.34 13.32 14.42
N THR A 156 -10.10 13.35 15.74
CA THR A 156 -10.97 14.07 16.70
C THR A 156 -10.40 15.39 17.21
N ASN A 157 -9.70 16.15 16.38
CA ASN A 157 -9.37 17.56 16.68
C ASN A 157 -9.34 18.41 15.40
N LYS A 158 -10.52 18.73 14.85
CA LYS A 158 -10.97 20.12 14.65
C LYS A 158 -12.43 20.16 14.23
#